data_AF-A0A3S3RL99-F1
#
_entry.id   AF-A0A3S3RL99-F1
#
_cell.length_a   1.000
_cell.length_b   1.000
_cell.length_c   1.000
_cell.angle_alpha   90.00
_cell.angle_beta   90.00
_cell.angle_gamma   90.00
#
_symmetry.space_group_name_H-M   'P 1'
#
loop_
_entity.id
_entity.type
_entity.pdbx_description
1 polymer ?
#
loop_
_entity_poly.entity_id
_entity_poly.type
_entity_poly.pdbx_seq_one_letter_code
_entity_poly.pdbx_strand_id
1 'polypeptide(L)'
;MDVQDIVNTVSAKAGLDHAVTEKVVGTIFSVLEHEADGTSASSFFAKIPGADALARKYDVMAAGASGGSSGGLLSSLQGALGGVLGEKTGALINGIAALRASSLDMAQIQKAGATLVQQAEAAAGPDLTNQVLGSVPGLKGHLGL
;
A
#
# COMPACT_ATOMS: atom_id res chain seq x y z
N MET A 1 13.52 -0.74 -14.14
CA MET A 1 12.79 0.31 -13.40
C MET A 1 12.73 -0.13 -11.96
N ASP A 2 13.29 0.68 -11.07
CA ASP A 2 13.25 0.40 -9.63
C ASP A 2 12.19 1.25 -8.92
N VAL A 3 12.02 1.05 -7.62
CA VAL A 3 11.00 1.75 -6.84
C VAL A 3 11.15 3.28 -6.85
N GLN A 4 12.37 3.81 -6.93
CA GLN A 4 12.60 5.26 -6.92
C GLN A 4 12.18 5.89 -8.25
N ASP A 5 12.40 5.22 -9.38
CA ASP A 5 11.85 5.65 -10.68
C ASP A 5 10.32 5.76 -10.64
N ILE A 6 9.67 4.78 -10.01
CA ILE A 6 8.22 4.74 -9.84
C ILE A 6 7.75 5.91 -8.97
N VAL A 7 8.36 6.09 -7.78
CA VAL A 7 8.04 7.20 -6.87
C VAL A 7 8.21 8.55 -7.57
N ASN A 8 9.31 8.76 -8.28
CA ASN A 8 9.56 9.99 -9.04
C ASN A 8 8.47 10.24 -10.09
N THR A 9 8.08 9.20 -10.83
CA THR A 9 7.03 9.31 -11.85
C THR A 9 5.67 9.59 -11.24
N VAL A 10 5.31 8.91 -10.15
CA VAL A 10 4.05 9.13 -9.42
C VAL A 10 4.02 10.55 -8.86
N SER A 11 5.10 11.02 -8.23
CA SER A 11 5.22 12.37 -7.68
C SER A 11 4.97 13.42 -8.77
N ALA A 12 5.67 13.30 -9.90
CA ALA A 12 5.56 14.24 -11.02
C ALA A 12 4.16 14.22 -11.65
N LYS A 13 3.56 13.04 -11.86
CA LYS A 13 2.23 12.93 -12.48
C LYS A 13 1.11 13.33 -11.53
N ALA A 14 1.19 12.98 -10.26
CA ALA A 14 0.16 13.27 -9.27
C ALA A 14 0.29 14.68 -8.66
N GLY A 15 1.42 15.36 -8.87
CA GLY A 15 1.68 16.68 -8.29
C GLY A 15 1.90 16.62 -6.79
N LEU A 16 2.57 15.57 -6.32
CA LEU A 16 2.78 15.28 -4.90
C LEU A 16 4.25 15.50 -4.53
N ASP A 17 4.49 15.94 -3.30
CA ASP A 17 5.83 15.98 -2.74
C ASP A 17 6.45 14.56 -2.69
N HIS A 18 7.77 14.48 -2.83
CA HIS A 18 8.48 13.20 -2.85
C HIS A 18 8.24 12.38 -1.56
N ALA A 19 8.30 13.00 -0.39
CA ALA A 19 8.12 12.30 0.89
C ALA A 19 6.69 11.76 1.05
N VAL A 20 5.70 12.52 0.59
CA VAL A 20 4.30 12.09 0.57
C VAL A 20 4.11 10.94 -0.43
N THR A 21 4.77 11.03 -1.58
CA THR A 21 4.69 9.99 -2.61
C THR A 21 5.31 8.68 -2.16
N GLU A 22 6.50 8.71 -1.54
CA GLU A 22 7.12 7.52 -0.93
C GLU A 22 6.17 6.84 0.05
N LYS A 23 5.51 7.62 0.91
CA LYS A 23 4.53 7.11 1.86
C LYS A 23 3.35 6.46 1.15
N VAL A 24 2.75 7.12 0.15
CA VAL A 24 1.61 6.58 -0.59
C VAL A 24 1.98 5.28 -1.30
N VAL A 25 3.08 5.27 -2.05
CA VAL A 25 3.54 4.10 -2.81
C VAL A 25 3.90 2.96 -1.85
N GLY A 26 4.64 3.26 -0.78
CA GLY A 26 5.01 2.28 0.23
C GLY A 26 3.81 1.70 0.97
N THR A 27 2.82 2.53 1.34
CA THR A 27 1.58 2.06 1.96
C THR A 27 0.80 1.13 1.01
N ILE A 28 0.67 1.46 -0.27
CA ILE A 28 0.01 0.58 -1.24
C ILE A 28 0.77 -0.74 -1.37
N PHE A 29 2.10 -0.70 -1.46
CA PHE A 29 2.91 -1.91 -1.49
C PHE A 29 2.81 -2.73 -0.21
N SER A 30 2.75 -2.12 0.97
CA SER A 30 2.54 -2.84 2.22
C SER A 30 1.19 -3.56 2.24
N VAL A 31 0.12 -2.92 1.76
CA VAL A 31 -1.18 -3.61 1.62
C VAL A 31 -1.07 -4.81 0.68
N LEU A 32 -0.38 -4.66 -0.45
CA LEU A 32 -0.17 -5.78 -1.38
C LEU A 32 0.71 -6.88 -0.79
N GLU A 33 1.71 -6.56 0.01
CA GLU A 33 2.58 -7.54 0.68
C GLU A 33 1.80 -8.41 1.68
N HIS A 34 0.84 -7.84 2.40
CA HIS A 34 0.05 -8.55 3.42
C HIS A 34 -1.21 -9.23 2.88
N GLU A 35 -1.92 -8.58 1.95
CA GLU A 35 -3.24 -9.04 1.52
C GLU A 35 -3.20 -9.88 0.23
N ALA A 36 -2.17 -9.72 -0.61
CA ALA A 36 -2.10 -10.49 -1.86
C ALA A 36 -1.62 -11.92 -1.59
N ASP A 37 -2.23 -12.90 -2.27
CA ASP A 37 -1.93 -14.30 -2.03
C ASP A 37 -0.57 -14.74 -2.62
N GLY A 38 0.32 -15.17 -1.71
CA GLY A 38 1.41 -16.11 -2.00
C GLY A 38 2.42 -15.68 -3.08
N THR A 39 2.83 -16.65 -3.90
CA THR A 39 3.97 -16.55 -4.84
C THR A 39 3.87 -15.41 -5.85
N SER A 40 2.65 -14.92 -6.14
CA SER A 40 2.40 -13.81 -7.06
C SER A 40 2.95 -12.50 -6.51
N ALA A 41 2.73 -12.23 -5.22
CA ALA A 41 3.26 -11.06 -4.54
C ALA A 41 4.79 -11.09 -4.52
N SER A 42 5.39 -12.22 -4.11
CA SER A 42 6.85 -12.38 -4.11
C SER A 42 7.47 -12.16 -5.50
N SER A 43 6.83 -12.71 -6.54
CA SER A 43 7.29 -12.55 -7.93
C SER A 43 7.16 -11.10 -8.41
N PHE A 44 6.10 -10.41 -8.00
CA PHE A 44 5.88 -9.00 -8.31
C PHE A 44 6.95 -8.11 -7.66
N PHE A 45 7.18 -8.26 -6.35
CA PHE A 45 8.21 -7.51 -5.63
C PHE A 45 9.62 -7.77 -6.18
N ALA A 46 9.91 -9.01 -6.58
CA ALA A 46 11.19 -9.35 -7.21
C ALA A 46 11.44 -8.63 -8.55
N LYS A 47 10.39 -8.15 -9.23
CA LYS A 47 10.50 -7.39 -10.48
C LYS A 47 10.72 -5.89 -10.27
N ILE A 48 10.48 -5.38 -9.06
CA ILE A 48 10.60 -3.96 -8.74
C ILE A 48 11.62 -3.80 -7.62
N PRO A 49 12.92 -3.64 -7.95
CA PRO A 49 13.97 -3.49 -6.95
C PRO A 49 13.64 -2.39 -5.92
N GLY A 50 13.73 -2.73 -4.64
CA GLY A 50 13.47 -1.82 -3.52
C GLY A 50 11.99 -1.67 -3.13
N ALA A 51 11.05 -2.29 -3.86
CA ALA A 51 9.63 -2.22 -3.51
C ALA A 51 9.32 -2.87 -2.16
N ASP A 52 9.99 -3.98 -1.82
CA ASP A 52 9.85 -4.67 -0.53
C ASP A 52 10.38 -3.80 0.62
N ALA A 53 11.51 -3.14 0.42
CA ALA A 53 12.09 -2.23 1.40
C ALA A 53 11.17 -1.01 1.64
N LEU A 54 10.56 -0.47 0.58
CA LEU A 54 9.62 0.64 0.69
C LEU A 54 8.31 0.21 1.37
N ALA A 55 7.80 -0.98 1.05
CA ALA A 55 6.63 -1.57 1.71
C ALA A 55 6.85 -1.67 3.22
N ARG A 56 7.99 -2.23 3.64
CA ARG A 56 8.37 -2.39 5.05
C ARG A 56 8.61 -1.07 5.77
N LYS A 57 9.16 -0.07 5.08
CA LYS A 57 9.33 1.29 5.63
C LYS A 57 7.99 1.92 6.02
N TYR A 58 6.92 1.60 5.29
CA TYR A 58 5.56 2.10 5.50
C TYR A 58 4.58 0.98 5.83
N ASP A 59 5.05 -0.04 6.56
CA ASP A 59 4.28 -1.22 6.88
C ASP A 59 3.02 -0.85 7.67
N VAL A 60 1.84 -1.19 7.14
CA VAL A 60 0.53 -0.87 7.72
C VAL A 60 0.12 -1.83 8.83
N MET A 61 0.84 -2.95 9.00
CA MET A 61 0.62 -3.94 10.04
C MET A 61 1.66 -3.89 11.16
N ALA A 62 2.75 -3.13 10.98
CA ALA A 62 3.75 -2.97 12.02
C ALA A 62 3.15 -2.32 13.28
N ALA A 63 3.55 -2.83 14.45
CA ALA A 63 3.17 -2.25 15.74
C ALA A 63 3.66 -0.80 15.83
N GLY A 64 2.76 0.17 15.65
CA GLY A 64 3.08 1.61 15.61
C GLY A 64 2.77 2.31 14.28
N ALA A 65 2.33 1.60 13.25
CA ALA A 65 1.96 2.16 11.94
C ALA A 65 0.78 3.16 11.99
N SER A 66 -0.02 3.09 13.05
CA SER A 66 -1.05 4.08 13.37
C SER A 66 -0.40 5.25 14.10
N GLY A 67 -0.08 6.32 13.36
CA GLY A 67 0.41 7.60 13.89
C GLY A 67 -0.62 8.34 14.76
N GLY A 68 -1.01 7.73 15.88
CA GLY A 68 -1.86 8.29 16.90
C GLY A 68 -1.46 7.68 18.24
N SER A 69 -0.74 8.44 19.04
CA SER A 69 -0.48 8.15 20.44
C SER A 69 -1.80 7.97 21.19
N SER A 70 -2.23 6.72 21.39
CA SER A 70 -3.21 6.36 22.42
C SER A 70 -3.02 4.91 22.85
N GLY A 71 -1.85 4.62 23.43
CA GLY A 71 -1.72 3.51 24.36
C GLY A 71 -2.60 3.79 25.58
N GLY A 72 -3.80 3.21 25.62
CA GLY A 72 -4.70 3.32 26.75
C GLY A 72 -6.00 2.56 26.52
N LEU A 73 -6.17 1.44 27.24
CA LEU A 73 -7.37 0.60 27.43
C LEU A 73 -8.07 0.02 26.18
N LEU A 74 -8.05 0.68 25.03
CA LEU A 74 -8.60 0.17 23.77
C LEU A 74 -7.70 -0.92 23.15
N SER A 75 -6.37 -0.78 23.18
CA SER A 75 -5.47 -1.85 22.71
C SER A 75 -5.64 -3.17 23.47
N SER A 76 -5.99 -3.13 24.76
CA SER A 76 -6.29 -4.34 25.52
C SER A 76 -7.63 -4.99 25.14
N LEU A 77 -8.59 -4.24 24.61
CA LEU A 77 -9.85 -4.78 24.10
C LEU A 77 -9.76 -5.20 22.62
N GLN A 78 -8.97 -4.50 21.80
CA GLN A 78 -8.62 -4.96 20.45
C GLN A 78 -7.80 -6.25 20.48
N GLY A 79 -6.92 -6.46 21.47
CA GLY A 79 -6.23 -7.74 21.64
C GLY A 79 -7.18 -8.90 22.00
N ALA A 80 -8.31 -8.62 22.67
CA ALA A 80 -9.28 -9.64 23.08
C ALA A 80 -10.35 -9.95 22.02
N LEU A 81 -10.59 -9.02 21.07
CA LEU A 81 -11.60 -9.18 20.00
C LEU A 81 -10.98 -9.32 18.59
N GLY A 82 -9.73 -8.89 18.40
CA GLY A 82 -9.00 -8.90 17.13
C GLY A 82 -8.42 -10.25 16.71
N GLY A 83 -8.51 -11.27 17.57
CA GLY A 83 -8.16 -12.65 17.19
C GLY A 83 -9.18 -13.35 16.29
N VAL A 84 -10.39 -12.77 16.11
CA VAL A 84 -11.50 -13.42 15.38
C VAL A 84 -11.91 -12.67 14.12
N LEU A 85 -11.46 -11.42 13.92
CA LEU A 85 -11.67 -10.67 12.68
C LEU A 85 -10.35 -10.67 11.90
N GLY A 86 -10.24 -11.64 10.99
CA GLY A 86 -9.01 -12.14 10.35
C GLY A 86 -7.97 -11.10 9.89
N GLU A 87 -6.71 -11.48 10.11
CA GLU A 87 -5.48 -10.81 9.65
C GLU A 87 -5.53 -10.27 8.19
N LYS A 88 -6.23 -10.98 7.28
CA LYS A 88 -6.35 -10.64 5.84
C LYS A 88 -7.27 -9.46 5.50
N THR A 89 -7.82 -8.74 6.48
CA THR A 89 -8.59 -7.51 6.23
C THR A 89 -8.02 -6.32 7.00
N GLY A 90 -7.05 -6.59 7.88
CA GLY A 90 -6.41 -5.56 8.71
C GLY A 90 -5.55 -4.62 7.87
N ALA A 91 -4.75 -5.18 6.94
CA ALA A 91 -3.79 -4.38 6.20
C ALA A 91 -4.48 -3.44 5.21
N LEU A 92 -5.51 -3.88 4.49
CA LEU A 92 -6.28 -2.98 3.62
C LEU A 92 -6.90 -1.81 4.41
N ILE A 93 -7.54 -2.09 5.54
CA ILE A 93 -8.18 -1.06 6.38
C ILE A 93 -7.13 -0.06 6.88
N ASN A 94 -6.02 -0.56 7.43
CA ASN A 94 -4.94 0.27 7.95
C ASN A 94 -4.27 1.09 6.84
N GLY A 95 -4.07 0.51 5.66
CA GLY A 95 -3.51 1.18 4.51
C GLY A 95 -4.39 2.32 4.01
N ILE A 96 -5.70 2.09 3.88
CA ILE A 96 -6.65 3.16 3.53
C ILE A 96 -6.61 4.27 4.58
N ALA A 97 -6.58 3.94 5.87
CA ALA A 97 -6.47 4.92 6.94
C ALA A 97 -5.16 5.74 6.84
N ALA A 98 -4.03 5.09 6.57
CA ALA A 98 -2.73 5.74 6.39
C ALA A 98 -2.68 6.66 5.16
N LEU A 99 -3.32 6.24 4.05
CA LEU A 99 -3.47 7.08 2.85
C LEU A 99 -4.31 8.33 3.15
N ARG A 100 -5.46 8.17 3.83
CA ARG A 100 -6.31 9.30 4.25
C ARG A 100 -5.61 10.24 5.23
N ALA A 101 -4.75 9.72 6.10
CA ALA A 101 -3.94 10.53 7.01
C ALA A 101 -2.82 11.31 6.32
N SER A 102 -2.57 11.11 5.02
CA SER A 102 -1.52 11.81 4.28
C SER A 102 -1.92 13.22 3.81
N SER A 103 -3.05 13.76 4.31
CA SER A 103 -3.61 15.07 3.92
C SER A 103 -3.85 15.21 2.41
N LEU A 104 -4.00 14.08 1.72
CA LEU A 104 -4.30 14.02 0.29
C LEU A 104 -5.80 13.92 0.08
N ASP A 105 -6.29 14.62 -0.94
CA ASP A 105 -7.65 14.43 -1.42
C ASP A 105 -7.79 13.13 -2.21
N MET A 106 -9.02 12.60 -2.27
CA MET A 106 -9.30 11.33 -2.95
C MET A 106 -8.85 11.32 -4.42
N ALA A 107 -9.00 12.44 -5.13
CA ALA A 107 -8.56 12.55 -6.52
C ALA A 107 -7.04 12.38 -6.66
N GLN A 108 -6.26 12.87 -5.70
CA GLN A 108 -4.80 12.72 -5.70
C GLN A 108 -4.41 11.27 -5.38
N ILE A 109 -5.09 10.63 -4.44
CA ILE A 109 -4.87 9.21 -4.10
C ILE A 109 -5.15 8.32 -5.32
N GLN A 110 -6.28 8.54 -6.00
CA GLN A 110 -6.63 7.78 -7.21
C GLN A 110 -5.63 8.02 -8.34
N LYS A 111 -5.23 9.28 -8.58
CA LYS A 111 -4.23 9.61 -9.61
C LYS A 111 -2.87 8.99 -9.32
N ALA A 112 -2.43 9.02 -8.06
CA ALA A 112 -1.19 8.39 -7.62
C ALA A 112 -1.27 6.86 -7.76
N GLY A 113 -2.37 6.25 -7.33
CA GLY A 113 -2.64 4.82 -7.47
C GLY A 113 -2.64 4.35 -8.92
N ALA A 114 -3.35 5.05 -9.80
CA ALA A 114 -3.39 4.71 -11.22
C ALA A 114 -2.01 4.85 -11.89
N THR A 115 -1.28 5.93 -11.56
CA THR A 115 0.09 6.10 -12.08
C THR A 115 1.01 4.99 -11.56
N LEU A 116 0.90 4.64 -10.26
CA LEU A 116 1.66 3.55 -9.66
C LEU A 116 1.40 2.23 -10.37
N VAL A 117 0.13 1.89 -10.66
CA VAL A 117 -0.21 0.66 -11.37
C VAL A 117 0.37 0.65 -12.78
N GLN A 118 0.26 1.75 -13.54
CA GLN A 118 0.88 1.84 -14.86
C GLN A 118 2.40 1.61 -14.82
N GLN A 119 3.07 2.16 -13.81
CA GLN A 119 4.50 1.93 -13.64
C GLN A 119 4.79 0.49 -13.20
N ALA A 120 3.98 -0.07 -12.30
CA ALA A 120 4.12 -1.45 -11.89
C ALA A 120 3.94 -2.42 -13.08
N GLU A 121 2.99 -2.15 -13.98
CA GLU A 121 2.82 -2.91 -15.23
C GLU A 121 4.05 -2.80 -16.15
N ALA A 122 4.65 -1.61 -16.25
CA ALA A 122 5.88 -1.41 -17.02
C ALA A 122 7.10 -2.13 -16.42
N ALA A 123 7.16 -2.30 -15.10
CA ALA A 123 8.26 -2.97 -14.41
C ALA A 123 8.09 -4.49 -14.30
N ALA A 124 6.91 -4.94 -13.87
CA ALA A 124 6.61 -6.34 -13.52
C ALA A 124 5.79 -7.07 -14.60
N GLY A 125 5.27 -6.35 -15.59
CA GLY A 125 4.37 -6.85 -16.62
C GLY A 125 2.89 -6.72 -16.21
N PRO A 126 1.99 -6.55 -17.20
CA PRO A 126 0.57 -6.34 -16.94
C PRO A 126 -0.10 -7.57 -16.30
N ASP A 127 0.23 -8.79 -16.73
CA ASP A 127 -0.40 -10.01 -16.20
C ASP A 127 -0.13 -10.18 -14.71
N LEU A 128 1.14 -10.07 -14.31
CA LEU A 128 1.55 -10.24 -12.91
C LEU A 128 0.99 -9.13 -12.02
N THR A 129 1.02 -7.88 -12.50
CA THR A 129 0.46 -6.73 -11.77
C THR A 129 -1.05 -6.89 -11.56
N ASN A 130 -1.78 -7.26 -12.61
CA ASN A 130 -3.22 -7.48 -12.54
C ASN A 130 -3.60 -8.69 -11.68
N GLN A 131 -2.79 -9.74 -11.68
CA GLN A 131 -2.96 -10.89 -10.80
C GLN A 131 -2.85 -10.49 -9.32
N VAL A 132 -1.79 -9.76 -8.94
CA VAL A 132 -1.58 -9.31 -7.55
C VAL A 132 -2.67 -8.32 -7.11
N LEU A 133 -3.03 -7.36 -7.96
CA LEU A 133 -4.14 -6.44 -7.68
C LEU A 133 -5.49 -7.17 -7.58
N GLY A 134 -5.69 -8.22 -8.39
CA GLY A 134 -6.88 -9.06 -8.38
C GLY A 134 -7.05 -9.84 -7.07
N SER A 135 -5.95 -10.16 -6.38
CA SER A 135 -5.98 -10.75 -5.04
C SER A 135 -6.41 -9.76 -3.94
N VAL A 136 -6.43 -8.46 -4.21
CA VAL A 136 -6.84 -7.42 -3.25
C VAL A 136 -7.94 -6.52 -3.84
N PRO A 137 -9.18 -7.02 -4.05
CA PRO A 137 -10.23 -6.28 -4.76
C PRO A 137 -10.60 -4.95 -4.10
N GLY A 138 -10.56 -4.90 -2.77
CA GLY A 138 -10.88 -3.69 -2.01
C GLY A 138 -9.88 -2.56 -2.23
N LEU A 139 -8.63 -2.87 -2.59
CA LEU A 139 -7.63 -1.87 -2.95
C LEU A 139 -7.92 -1.25 -4.31
N LYS A 140 -8.24 -2.06 -5.34
CA LYS A 140 -8.56 -1.55 -6.70
C LYS A 140 -9.67 -0.49 -6.66
N GLY A 141 -10.76 -0.77 -5.94
CA GLY A 141 -11.88 0.16 -5.81
C GLY A 141 -11.49 1.50 -5.18
N HIS A 142 -10.58 1.53 -4.20
CA HIS A 142 -10.13 2.77 -3.57
C HIS A 142 -9.12 3.56 -4.43
N LEU A 143 -8.39 2.88 -5.30
CA LEU A 143 -7.48 3.51 -6.26
C LEU A 143 -8.20 4.02 -7.52
N GLY A 144 -9.51 3.76 -7.66
CA GLY A 144 -10.29 4.16 -8.83
C GLY A 144 -9.98 3.33 -10.08
N LEU A 145 -9.61 2.05 -9.88
CA LEU A 145 -9.18 1.08 -10.90
C LEU A 145 -10.19 -0.05 -11.11
#